data_AF-A0A2R5EEX6-F1
#
_entry.id   AF-A0A2R5EEX6-F1
#
_cell.length_a   1.000
_cell.length_b   1.000
_cell.length_c   1.000
_cell.angle_alpha   90.00
_cell.angle_beta   90.00
_cell.angle_gamma   90.00
#
_symmetry.space_group_name_H-M   'P 1'
#
loop_
_entity.id
_entity.type
_entity.pdbx_description
1 polymer ?
#
loop_
_entity_poly.entity_id
_entity_poly.type
_entity_poly.pdbx_seq_one_letter_code
_entity_poly.pdbx_strand_id
1 'polypeptide(L)'
;MTIAVETRLRLELLFILSLCFVAVLAEVLAAAAVLKPESEPLASWFQRSGAITSVFCVFAQLRINNFFESIRGGTFSESWALFRLFNKQHGTVSWIITFVAIWGAFVWGYGDLMLRHFSR
;
A
#
# COMPACT_ATOMS: atom_id res chain seq x y z
N MET A 1 26.93 -15.20 4.21
CA MET A 1 26.60 -14.15 3.21
C MET A 1 25.11 -14.15 2.87
N THR A 2 24.50 -15.31 2.62
CA THR A 2 23.05 -15.53 2.46
C THR A 2 22.15 -14.89 3.53
N ILE A 3 22.55 -14.91 4.81
CA ILE A 3 21.77 -14.35 5.93
C ILE A 3 21.58 -12.82 5.80
N ALA A 4 22.63 -12.08 5.40
CA ALA A 4 22.56 -10.62 5.27
C ALA A 4 21.60 -10.19 4.14
N VAL A 5 21.61 -10.96 3.06
CA VAL A 5 20.75 -10.78 1.90
C VAL A 5 19.28 -11.03 2.26
N GLU A 6 19.00 -12.14 2.95
CA GLU A 6 17.65 -12.49 3.40
C GLU A 6 17.10 -11.46 4.39
N THR A 7 17.96 -10.95 5.29
CA THR A 7 17.59 -9.89 6.23
C THR A 7 17.19 -8.61 5.52
N ARG A 8 17.94 -8.19 4.49
CA ARG A 8 17.60 -7.03 3.67
C ARG A 8 16.24 -7.21 2.97
N LEU A 9 16.01 -8.37 2.35
CA LEU A 9 14.72 -8.68 1.70
C LEU A 9 13.55 -8.58 2.70
N ARG A 10 13.70 -9.16 3.89
CA ARG A 10 12.67 -9.12 4.93
C ARG A 10 12.38 -7.69 5.40
N LEU A 11 13.41 -6.87 5.61
CA LEU A 11 13.22 -5.48 6.02
C LEU A 11 12.49 -4.65 4.96
N GLU A 12 12.84 -4.84 3.69
CA GLU A 12 12.15 -4.16 2.57
C GLU A 12 10.69 -4.59 2.47
N LEU A 13 10.43 -5.89 2.56
CA LEU A 13 9.06 -6.43 2.57
C LEU A 13 8.26 -5.91 3.77
N LEU A 14 8.84 -5.90 4.97
CA LEU A 14 8.19 -5.35 6.16
C LEU A 14 7.87 -3.87 6.01
N PHE A 15 8.79 -3.09 5.44
CA PHE A 15 8.55 -1.67 5.16
C PHE A 15 7.41 -1.48 4.16
N ILE A 16 7.40 -2.21 3.04
CA ILE A 16 6.30 -2.17 2.05
C ILE A 16 4.97 -2.59 2.69
N LEU A 17 4.95 -3.67 3.48
CA LEU A 17 3.77 -4.14 4.18
C LEU A 17 3.27 -3.10 5.20
N SER A 18 4.17 -2.38 5.86
CA SER A 18 3.78 -1.31 6.79
C SER A 18 3.09 -0.15 6.06
N LEU A 19 3.53 0.22 4.86
CA LEU A 19 2.87 1.23 4.04
C LEU A 19 1.46 0.79 3.63
N CYS A 20 1.31 -0.46 3.17
CA CYS A 20 0.01 -1.03 2.84
C CYS A 20 -0.91 -1.10 4.07
N PHE A 21 -0.36 -1.46 5.23
CA PHE A 21 -1.10 -1.51 6.48
C PHE A 21 -1.63 -0.12 6.87
N VAL A 22 -0.80 0.91 6.80
CA VAL A 22 -1.21 2.30 7.08
C VAL A 22 -2.28 2.77 6.09
N ALA A 23 -2.16 2.41 4.80
CA ALA A 23 -3.15 2.73 3.78
C ALA A 23 -4.55 2.18 4.14
N VAL A 24 -4.64 0.89 4.48
CA VAL A 24 -5.91 0.26 4.87
C VAL A 24 -6.40 0.78 6.23
N LEU A 25 -5.49 0.96 7.18
CA LEU A 25 -5.82 1.44 8.51
C LEU A 25 -6.44 2.85 8.47
N ALA A 26 -5.97 3.73 7.58
CA ALA A 26 -6.51 5.07 7.43
C ALA A 26 -8.01 5.07 7.14
N GLU A 27 -8.49 4.18 6.27
CA GLU A 27 -9.91 4.08 5.93
C GLU A 27 -10.73 3.46 7.06
N VAL A 28 -10.20 2.43 7.73
CA VAL A 28 -10.87 1.80 8.88
C VAL A 28 -11.06 2.82 10.01
N LEU A 29 -10.03 3.62 10.31
CA LEU A 29 -10.10 4.67 11.32
C LEU A 29 -11.07 5.78 10.92
N ALA A 30 -11.07 6.19 9.66
CA ALA A 30 -11.99 7.21 9.17
C ALA A 30 -13.45 6.74 9.20
N ALA A 31 -13.72 5.48 8.85
CA ALA A 31 -15.04 4.87 8.96
C ALA A 31 -15.54 4.78 10.42
N ALA A 32 -14.62 4.57 11.37
CA ALA A 32 -14.90 4.58 12.81
C ALA A 32 -15.00 6.00 13.42
N ALA A 33 -15.01 7.05 12.59
CA ALA A 33 -15.04 8.45 13.01
C ALA A 33 -13.86 8.88 13.90
N VAL A 34 -12.75 8.14 13.88
CA VAL A 34 -11.56 8.45 14.68
C VAL A 34 -10.96 9.76 14.19
N LEU A 35 -10.66 10.66 15.14
CA LEU A 35 -10.15 12.02 14.90
C LEU A 35 -11.04 12.90 14.00
N LYS A 36 -12.30 12.51 13.76
CA LYS A 36 -13.25 13.30 12.98
C LYS A 36 -13.61 14.59 13.73
N PRO A 37 -13.47 15.78 13.12
CA PRO A 37 -13.98 17.02 13.71
C PRO A 37 -15.51 16.94 13.92
N GLU A 38 -16.01 17.56 14.99
CA GLU A 38 -17.46 17.56 15.28
C GLU A 38 -18.28 18.27 14.19
N SER A 39 -17.69 19.28 13.55
CA SER A 39 -18.30 20.08 12.48
C SER A 39 -18.41 19.37 11.12
N GLU A 40 -17.71 18.24 10.92
CA GLU A 40 -17.68 17.56 9.63
C GLU A 40 -18.57 16.30 9.59
N PRO A 41 -19.34 16.08 8.50
CA PRO A 41 -20.06 14.84 8.29
C PRO A 41 -19.11 13.64 8.14
N LEU A 42 -19.48 12.48 8.70
CA LEU A 42 -18.70 11.24 8.61
C LEU A 42 -18.38 10.86 7.15
N ALA A 43 -19.35 11.00 6.25
CA ALA A 43 -19.19 10.69 4.84
C ALA A 43 -18.06 11.51 4.17
N SER A 44 -17.95 12.81 4.50
CA SER A 44 -16.88 13.66 3.97
C SER A 44 -15.53 13.32 4.61
N TRP A 45 -15.52 12.96 5.89
CA TRP A 45 -14.32 12.51 6.59
C TRP A 45 -13.73 11.22 6.00
N PHE A 46 -14.58 10.22 5.75
CA PHE A 46 -14.19 8.98 5.08
C PHE A 46 -13.70 9.21 3.65
N GLN A 47 -14.33 10.12 2.90
CA GLN A 47 -13.84 10.45 1.56
C GLN A 47 -12.37 10.90 1.58
N ARG A 48 -11.95 11.66 2.61
CA ARG A 48 -10.56 12.15 2.73
C ARG A 48 -9.55 11.04 3.01
N SER A 49 -9.94 9.94 3.66
CA SER A 49 -9.00 8.82 3.87
C SER A 49 -8.56 8.18 2.57
N GLY A 50 -9.38 8.23 1.51
CA GLY A 50 -9.00 7.70 0.18
C GLY A 50 -7.75 8.35 -0.40
N ALA A 51 -7.52 9.64 -0.12
CA ALA A 51 -6.29 10.32 -0.53
C ALA A 51 -5.06 9.76 0.20
N ILE A 52 -5.19 9.51 1.50
CA ILE A 52 -4.13 8.90 2.32
C ILE A 52 -3.84 7.50 1.80
N THR A 53 -4.86 6.66 1.61
CA THR A 53 -4.72 5.31 1.04
C THR A 53 -3.95 5.35 -0.28
N SER A 54 -4.38 6.21 -1.21
CA SER A 54 -3.79 6.34 -2.55
C SER A 54 -2.31 6.72 -2.48
N VAL A 55 -1.95 7.72 -1.67
CA VAL A 55 -0.57 8.19 -1.51
C VAL A 55 0.32 7.09 -0.95
N PHE A 56 -0.10 6.42 0.12
CA PHE A 56 0.69 5.34 0.72
C PHE A 56 0.88 4.16 -0.25
N CYS A 57 -0.14 3.81 -1.02
CA CYS A 57 0.00 2.79 -2.06
C CYS A 57 0.94 3.21 -3.19
N VAL A 58 0.95 4.48 -3.61
CA VAL A 58 1.94 4.98 -4.58
C VAL A 58 3.35 4.84 -4.05
N PHE A 59 3.61 5.21 -2.78
CA PHE A 59 4.92 5.01 -2.16
C PHE A 59 5.31 3.53 -2.06
N ALA A 60 4.37 2.66 -1.70
CA ALA A 60 4.59 1.22 -1.68
C ALA A 60 4.95 0.68 -3.07
N GLN A 61 4.26 1.15 -4.11
CA GLN A 61 4.48 0.75 -5.50
C GLN A 61 5.84 1.23 -6.04
N LEU A 62 6.24 2.46 -5.71
CA LEU A 62 7.57 2.97 -6.03
C LEU A 62 8.66 2.16 -5.32
N ARG A 63 8.45 1.84 -4.04
CA ARG A 63 9.42 1.09 -3.24
C ARG A 63 9.64 -0.33 -3.76
N ILE A 64 8.56 -1.05 -4.03
CA ILE A 64 8.64 -2.43 -4.52
C ILE A 64 9.30 -2.51 -5.90
N ASN A 65 9.02 -1.55 -6.79
CA ASN A 65 9.63 -1.49 -8.12
C ASN A 65 11.11 -1.13 -8.06
N ASN A 66 11.49 -0.12 -7.25
CA ASN A 66 12.89 0.23 -7.05
C ASN A 66 13.69 -0.93 -6.46
N PHE A 67 13.11 -1.67 -5.50
CA PHE A 67 13.75 -2.85 -4.94
C PHE A 67 13.92 -3.95 -5.99
N PHE A 68 12.88 -4.24 -6.79
CA PHE A 68 12.93 -5.21 -7.88
C PHE A 68 14.01 -4.89 -8.92
N GLU A 69 14.09 -3.64 -9.38
CA GLU A 69 15.13 -3.23 -10.32
C GLU A 69 16.53 -3.31 -9.71
N SER A 70 16.67 -2.99 -8.41
CA SER A 70 17.96 -3.11 -7.71
C SER A 70 18.50 -4.53 -7.63
N ILE A 71 17.62 -5.55 -7.54
CA ILE A 71 18.02 -6.96 -7.53
C ILE A 71 18.13 -7.54 -8.95
N ARG A 72 17.46 -6.95 -9.94
CA ARG A 72 17.54 -7.35 -11.35
C ARG A 72 18.84 -6.91 -12.01
N GLY A 73 19.35 -5.73 -11.65
CA GLY A 73 20.57 -5.15 -12.22
C GLY A 73 21.90 -5.72 -11.70
N GLY A 74 21.89 -6.67 -10.76
CA GLY A 74 23.11 -7.24 -10.20
C GLY A 74 23.77 -8.29 -11.09
N THR A 75 25.06 -8.14 -11.39
CA THR A 75 25.87 -9.08 -12.17
C THR A 75 26.27 -10.36 -11.42
N PHE A 76 25.95 -10.45 -10.12
CA PHE A 76 26.37 -11.56 -9.24
C PHE A 76 25.32 -12.68 -9.17
N SER A 77 25.78 -13.92 -9.06
CA SER A 77 24.93 -15.13 -8.95
C SER A 77 23.94 -15.07 -7.77
N GLU A 78 24.30 -14.39 -6.69
CA GLU A 78 23.43 -14.15 -5.52
C GLU A 78 22.22 -13.27 -5.86
N SER A 79 22.41 -12.29 -6.75
CA SER A 79 21.33 -11.43 -7.27
C SER A 79 20.29 -12.23 -8.03
N TRP A 80 20.73 -13.24 -8.79
CA TRP A 80 19.84 -14.10 -9.57
C TRP A 80 19.00 -15.06 -8.72
N ALA A 81 19.55 -15.56 -7.61
CA ALA A 81 18.81 -16.42 -6.69
C ALA A 81 17.68 -15.64 -5.98
N LEU A 82 17.98 -14.42 -5.51
CA LEU A 82 17.00 -13.48 -4.96
C LEU A 82 15.94 -13.08 -5.99
N PHE A 83 16.39 -12.73 -7.19
CA PHE A 83 15.52 -12.30 -8.27
C PHE A 83 14.48 -13.39 -8.57
N ARG A 84 14.89 -14.65 -8.71
CA ARG A 84 13.94 -15.75 -8.94
C ARG A 84 12.94 -15.94 -7.80
N LEU A 85 13.39 -15.82 -6.55
CA LEU A 85 12.51 -15.94 -5.37
C LEU A 85 11.50 -14.79 -5.31
N PHE A 86 11.98 -13.56 -5.52
CA PHE A 86 11.17 -12.37 -5.37
C PHE A 86 10.29 -12.08 -6.59
N ASN A 87 10.67 -12.48 -7.81
CA ASN A 87 9.92 -12.18 -9.03
C ASN A 87 8.47 -12.68 -8.99
N LYS A 88 8.25 -13.88 -8.42
CA LYS A 88 6.88 -14.40 -8.27
C LYS A 88 6.08 -13.61 -7.23
N GLN A 89 6.70 -13.23 -6.13
CA GLN A 89 6.06 -12.47 -5.05
C GLN A 89 5.81 -11.02 -5.45
N HIS A 90 6.73 -10.41 -6.20
CA HIS A 90 6.67 -9.05 -6.71
C HIS A 90 5.38 -8.82 -7.49
N GLY A 91 5.08 -9.68 -8.46
CA GLY A 91 3.87 -9.53 -9.27
C GLY A 91 2.59 -9.54 -8.43
N THR A 92 2.47 -10.49 -7.49
CA THR A 92 1.31 -10.58 -6.60
C THR A 92 1.19 -9.35 -5.69
N VAL A 93 2.28 -8.95 -5.02
CA VAL A 93 2.25 -7.80 -4.11
C VAL A 93 1.99 -6.49 -4.87
N SER A 94 2.59 -6.32 -6.05
CA SER A 94 2.37 -5.15 -6.90
C SER A 94 0.91 -5.03 -7.34
N TRP A 95 0.27 -6.14 -7.71
CA TRP A 95 -1.15 -6.12 -8.04
C TRP A 95 -2.02 -5.77 -6.85
N ILE A 96 -1.73 -6.33 -5.66
CA ILE A 96 -2.44 -5.98 -4.43
C ILE A 96 -2.33 -4.47 -4.14
N ILE A 97 -1.12 -3.90 -4.19
CA ILE A 97 -0.90 -2.46 -3.99
C ILE A 97 -1.71 -1.65 -5.00
N THR A 98 -1.70 -2.05 -6.27
CA THR A 98 -2.44 -1.37 -7.35
C THR A 98 -3.94 -1.40 -7.09
N PHE A 99 -4.52 -2.53 -6.70
CA PHE A 99 -5.95 -2.62 -6.38
C PHE A 99 -6.32 -1.74 -5.19
N VAL A 100 -5.51 -1.71 -4.14
CA VAL A 100 -5.75 -0.84 -2.98
C VAL A 100 -5.60 0.64 -3.36
N ALA A 101 -4.68 0.99 -4.26
CA ALA A 101 -4.54 2.35 -4.78
C ALA A 101 -5.78 2.79 -5.58
N ILE A 102 -6.29 1.93 -6.46
CA ILE A 102 -7.52 2.17 -7.23
C ILE A 102 -8.71 2.36 -6.28
N TRP A 103 -8.81 1.52 -5.26
CA TRP A 103 -9.83 1.64 -4.23
C TRP A 103 -9.72 2.98 -3.48
N GLY A 104 -8.53 3.36 -3.03
CA GLY A 104 -8.29 4.65 -2.40
C GLY A 104 -8.71 5.82 -3.29
N ALA A 105 -8.42 5.76 -4.59
CA ALA A 105 -8.84 6.78 -5.55
C ALA A 105 -10.37 6.83 -5.69
N PHE A 106 -11.03 5.68 -5.66
CA PHE A 106 -12.49 5.59 -5.69
C PHE A 106 -13.13 6.18 -4.43
N VAL A 107 -12.60 5.84 -3.24
CA VAL A 107 -13.02 6.44 -1.96
C VAL A 107 -12.78 7.94 -1.96
N TRP A 108 -11.67 8.40 -2.52
CA TRP A 108 -11.36 9.82 -2.59
C TRP A 108 -12.33 10.59 -3.50
N GLY A 109 -12.69 10.01 -4.64
CA GLY A 109 -13.63 10.61 -5.59
C GLY A 109 -15.10 10.52 -5.18
N TYR A 110 -15.50 9.43 -4.52
CA TYR A 110 -16.91 9.06 -4.35
C TYR A 110 -17.29 8.55 -2.94
N GLY A 111 -16.38 8.59 -1.98
CA GLY A 111 -16.59 8.01 -0.65
C GLY A 111 -17.77 8.61 0.12
N ASP A 112 -18.09 9.87 -0.13
CA ASP A 112 -19.26 10.53 0.45
C ASP A 112 -20.58 9.95 -0.08
N LEU A 113 -20.66 9.69 -1.39
CA LEU A 113 -21.81 9.05 -2.05
C LEU A 113 -21.99 7.61 -1.56
N MET A 114 -20.89 6.87 -1.41
CA MET A 114 -20.93 5.47 -0.95
C MET A 114 -21.54 5.39 0.45
N LEU A 115 -20.97 6.11 1.43
CA LEU A 115 -21.47 6.08 2.81
C LEU A 115 -22.89 6.60 2.92
N ARG A 116 -23.27 7.65 2.17
CA ARG A 116 -24.65 8.15 2.15
C ARG A 116 -25.65 7.14 1.60
N HIS A 117 -25.24 6.29 0.65
CA HIS A 117 -26.09 5.24 0.11
C HIS A 117 -26.25 4.07 1.09
N PHE A 118 -25.18 3.67 1.78
CA PHE A 118 -25.20 2.57 2.77
C PHE A 118 -25.79 2.95 4.13
N SER A 119 -25.86 4.25 4.46
CA SER A 119 -26.43 4.76 5.72
C SER A 119 -27.91 5.18 5.61
N ARG A 120 -28.55 4.93 4.46
CA ARG A 120 -30.01 4.97 4.30
C ARG A 120 -30.61 3.60 4.55
#